data_AF-A0A5J4T536-F1
#
_entry.id   AF-A0A5J4T536-F1
#
_cell.length_a   1.000
_cell.length_b   1.000
_cell.length_c   1.000
_cell.angle_alpha   90.00
_cell.angle_beta   90.00
_cell.angle_gamma   90.00
#
_symmetry.space_group_name_H-M   'P 1'
#
loop_
_entity.id
_entity.type
_entity.pdbx_description
1 polymer ?
#
loop_
_entity_poly.entity_id
_entity_poly.type
_entity_poly.pdbx_seq_one_letter_code
_entity_poly.pdbx_strand_id
1 'polypeptide(L)'
;MRATAEKDIDNSWLISTSIFKKPISKVTLTFRQTSTPSTSPVFWLDNWTKKNSNRLKQTMLWYLTKTNRVAPTQQASRAAHAIMNLAGVNQSHTITSIRSSSISKAIDQGATPYQINRFSRHKDGPNTVQQFYEKNLNDDLRERLGKL
;
A
#
# COMPACT_ATOMS: atom_id res chain seq x y z
N MET A 1 9.12 5.47 9.62
CA MET A 1 8.36 5.79 8.40
C MET A 1 7.88 7.24 8.50
N ARG A 2 8.30 8.14 7.60
CA ARG A 2 7.92 9.55 7.64
C ARG A 2 6.82 9.79 6.63
N ALA A 3 5.58 9.75 7.09
CA ALA A 3 4.42 10.06 6.28
C ALA A 3 3.46 10.93 7.08
N THR A 4 2.87 11.92 6.42
CA THR A 4 1.81 12.75 6.97
C THR A 4 0.50 12.35 6.29
N ALA A 5 -0.63 12.54 6.96
CA ALA A 5 -1.95 12.26 6.44
C ALA A 5 -2.86 13.44 6.75
N GLU A 6 -3.53 13.94 5.73
CA GLU A 6 -4.46 15.06 5.82
C GLU A 6 -5.75 14.71 5.08
N LYS A 7 -6.87 15.15 5.63
CA LYS A 7 -8.18 14.97 5.00
C LYS A 7 -8.45 16.16 4.09
N ASP A 8 -8.76 15.88 2.83
CA ASP A 8 -9.06 16.88 1.82
C ASP A 8 -10.55 17.27 1.83
N ILE A 9 -10.90 18.34 1.12
CA ILE A 9 -12.25 18.93 1.08
C ILE A 9 -13.31 17.98 0.50
N ASP A 10 -12.91 17.03 -0.34
CA ASP A 10 -13.78 16.05 -1.00
C ASP A 10 -13.93 14.74 -0.21
N ASN A 11 -13.54 14.74 1.07
CA ASN A 11 -13.40 13.55 1.93
C ASN A 11 -12.35 12.53 1.46
N SER A 12 -11.48 12.88 0.51
CA SER A 12 -10.30 12.09 0.22
C SER A 12 -9.21 12.27 1.29
N TRP A 13 -8.24 11.37 1.31
CA TRP A 13 -7.07 11.45 2.17
C TRP A 13 -5.81 11.66 1.35
N LEU A 14 -5.03 12.68 1.69
CA LEU A 14 -3.73 12.98 1.11
C LEU A 14 -2.64 12.41 2.02
N ILE A 15 -1.89 11.43 1.51
CA ILE A 15 -0.74 10.84 2.19
C ILE A 15 0.54 11.36 1.56
N SER A 16 1.28 12.19 2.28
CA SER A 16 2.57 12.71 1.83
C SER A 16 3.70 11.88 2.42
N THR A 17 4.60 11.38 1.57
CA THR A 17 5.74 10.53 1.96
C THR A 17 6.95 10.80 1.06
N SER A 18 8.09 10.20 1.38
CA SER A 18 9.30 10.26 0.56
C SER A 18 9.66 8.88 0.00
N ILE A 19 10.07 8.84 -1.27
CA ILE A 19 10.66 7.66 -1.90
C ILE A 19 12.18 7.76 -1.69
N PHE A 20 12.76 6.77 -1.02
CA PHE A 20 14.18 6.80 -0.60
C PHE A 20 15.15 6.14 -1.60
N LYS A 21 14.69 5.72 -2.79
CA LYS A 21 15.57 5.24 -3.87
C LYS A 21 16.01 6.44 -4.71
N LYS A 22 17.29 6.83 -4.63
CA LYS A 22 17.89 8.05 -5.22
C LYS A 22 17.40 8.36 -6.66
N PRO A 23 17.11 9.63 -6.99
CA PRO A 23 17.03 10.79 -6.09
C PRO A 23 15.81 10.71 -5.15
N ILE A 24 15.93 11.25 -3.94
CA ILE A 24 14.82 11.26 -2.98
C ILE A 24 13.72 12.17 -3.52
N SER A 25 12.56 11.61 -3.83
CA SER A 25 11.40 12.37 -4.30
C SER A 25 10.30 12.37 -3.25
N LYS A 26 9.74 13.55 -2.93
CA LYS A 26 8.48 13.65 -2.18
C LYS A 26 7.34 13.25 -3.11
N VAL A 27 6.40 12.48 -2.58
CA VAL A 27 5.20 12.07 -3.31
C VAL A 27 3.98 12.24 -2.41
N THR A 28 2.89 12.66 -3.01
CA THR A 28 1.58 12.72 -2.37
C THR A 28 0.66 11.73 -3.07
N LEU A 29 0.02 10.87 -2.28
CA LEU A 29 -0.96 9.91 -2.74
C LEU A 29 -2.34 10.38 -2.31
N THR A 30 -3.27 10.46 -3.25
CA THR A 30 -4.68 10.73 -2.95
C THR A 30 -5.44 9.42 -2.86
N PHE A 31 -5.97 9.11 -1.68
CA PHE A 31 -6.87 8.00 -1.47
C PHE A 31 -8.30 8.47 -1.49
N ARG A 32 -9.09 7.87 -2.40
CA ARG A 32 -10.51 8.15 -2.54
C ARG A 32 -11.33 6.99 -2.00
N GLN A 33 -12.56 7.30 -1.62
CA GLN A 33 -13.51 6.29 -1.15
C GLN A 33 -13.77 5.28 -2.26
N THR A 34 -13.71 3.99 -1.92
CA THR A 34 -14.17 2.91 -2.80
C THR A 34 -15.61 2.52 -2.47
N SER A 35 -16.31 1.88 -3.42
CA SER A 35 -17.67 1.38 -3.21
C SER A 35 -17.77 0.37 -2.07
N THR A 36 -16.70 -0.41 -1.85
CA THR A 36 -16.62 -1.42 -0.78
C THR A 36 -15.86 -0.85 0.43
N PRO A 37 -16.47 -0.74 1.62
CA PRO A 37 -15.80 -0.18 2.80
C PRO A 37 -14.58 -0.97 3.28
N SER A 38 -14.63 -2.32 3.24
CA SER A 38 -13.54 -3.19 3.73
C SER A 38 -12.24 -3.04 2.93
N THR A 39 -12.32 -2.53 1.69
CA THR A 39 -11.16 -2.25 0.83
C THR A 39 -10.89 -0.76 0.68
N SER A 40 -11.69 0.12 1.28
CA SER A 40 -11.56 1.57 1.13
C SER A 40 -10.49 2.12 2.07
N PRO A 41 -9.39 2.71 1.56
CA PRO A 41 -8.38 3.33 2.41
C PRO A 41 -8.95 4.52 3.19
N VAL A 42 -9.91 5.26 2.62
CA VAL A 42 -10.59 6.38 3.28
C VAL A 42 -11.40 5.89 4.48
N PHE A 43 -12.15 4.79 4.33
CA PHE A 43 -12.90 4.21 5.44
C PHE A 43 -11.98 3.82 6.60
N TRP A 44 -10.86 3.13 6.30
CA TRP A 44 -9.91 2.71 7.33
C TRP A 44 -9.19 3.88 7.99
N LEU A 45 -8.79 4.89 7.21
CA LEU A 45 -8.15 6.11 7.75
C LEU A 45 -9.13 6.90 8.62
N ASP A 46 -10.37 7.11 8.20
CA ASP A 46 -11.38 7.79 9.02
C ASP A 46 -11.61 7.06 10.35
N ASN A 47 -11.74 5.74 10.33
CA ASN A 47 -11.93 4.96 11.56
C ASN A 47 -10.68 4.97 12.46
N TRP A 48 -9.49 4.85 11.87
CA TRP A 48 -8.24 4.89 12.62
C TRP A 48 -8.02 6.27 13.27
N THR A 49 -8.28 7.35 12.54
CA THR A 49 -8.08 8.72 13.04
C THR A 49 -9.07 9.11 14.11
N LYS A 50 -10.34 8.70 14.01
CA LYS A 50 -11.33 8.86 15.10
C LYS A 50 -10.86 8.23 16.40
N LYS A 51 -10.28 7.02 16.33
CA LYS A 51 -9.74 6.29 17.50
C LYS A 51 -8.38 6.82 17.98
N ASN A 52 -7.63 7.54 17.14
CA ASN A 52 -6.25 7.95 17.39
C ASN A 52 -6.02 9.43 17.09
N SER A 53 -7.00 10.29 17.39
CA SER A 53 -7.00 11.71 16.99
C SER A 53 -5.79 12.49 17.48
N ASN A 54 -5.22 12.10 18.62
CA ASN A 54 -3.98 12.66 19.17
C ASN A 54 -2.72 12.37 18.33
N ARG A 55 -2.72 11.31 17.50
CA ARG A 55 -1.57 10.97 16.63
C ARG A 55 -1.46 11.90 15.43
N LEU A 56 -2.58 12.36 14.88
CA LEU A 56 -2.59 13.28 13.74
C LEU A 56 -2.05 14.67 14.09
N LYS A 57 -2.23 15.13 15.35
CA LYS A 57 -1.72 16.43 15.82
C LYS A 57 -0.20 16.57 15.68
N GLN A 58 0.51 15.45 15.72
CA GLN A 58 1.97 15.42 15.63
C GLN A 58 2.46 15.45 14.16
N THR A 59 1.56 15.68 13.20
CA THR A 59 1.81 15.68 11.73
C THR A 59 2.38 14.38 11.17
N MET A 60 2.54 13.33 11.99
CA MET A 60 3.14 12.05 11.60
C MET A 60 2.15 10.91 11.79
N LEU A 61 1.85 10.19 10.72
CA LEU A 61 0.90 9.07 10.72
C LEU A 61 1.30 7.98 11.72
N TRP A 62 2.60 7.75 11.87
CA TRP A 62 3.14 6.68 12.72
C TRP A 62 3.75 7.24 14.00
N TYR A 63 2.95 7.95 14.79
CA TYR A 63 3.38 8.51 16.07
C TYR A 63 3.01 7.64 17.27
N LEU A 64 3.98 7.41 18.16
CA LEU A 64 3.78 6.70 19.42
C LEU A 64 3.48 7.71 20.53
N THR A 65 2.21 7.84 20.88
CA THR A 65 1.75 8.79 21.90
C THR A 65 2.32 8.53 23.28
N LYS A 66 2.48 7.25 23.66
CA LYS A 66 3.03 6.87 24.98
C LYS A 66 4.49 7.30 25.17
N THR A 67 5.30 7.24 24.12
CA THR A 67 6.74 7.54 24.18
C THR A 67 7.09 8.89 23.55
N ASN A 68 6.09 9.62 23.03
CA ASN A 68 6.23 10.89 22.34
C ASN A 68 7.28 10.86 21.21
N ARG A 69 7.27 9.78 20.40
CA ARG A 69 8.28 9.53 19.35
C ARG A 69 7.65 9.00 18.07
N VAL A 70 8.32 9.26 16.94
CA VAL A 70 7.98 8.61 15.67
C VAL A 70 8.30 7.12 15.75
N ALA A 71 7.36 6.27 15.32
CA ALA A 71 7.53 4.83 15.30
C ALA A 71 8.68 4.43 14.36
N PRO A 72 9.62 3.58 14.83
CA PRO A 72 10.66 3.04 13.98
C PRO A 72 10.05 2.09 12.95
N THR A 73 10.71 1.96 11.80
CA THR A 73 10.21 1.10 10.70
C THR A 73 10.01 -0.35 11.14
N GLN A 74 10.86 -0.87 12.05
CA GLN A 74 10.69 -2.24 12.56
C GLN A 74 9.36 -2.43 13.32
N GLN A 75 8.81 -1.38 13.94
CA GLN A 75 7.59 -1.52 14.72
C GLN A 75 6.36 -1.78 13.85
N ALA A 76 6.25 -1.09 12.71
CA ALA A 76 5.19 -1.35 11.73
C ALA A 76 5.29 -2.78 11.19
N SER A 77 6.51 -3.24 10.88
CA SER A 77 6.75 -4.62 10.44
C SER A 77 6.33 -5.64 11.50
N ARG A 78 6.78 -5.46 12.76
CA ARG A 78 6.39 -6.34 13.89
C ARG A 78 4.87 -6.39 14.10
N ALA A 79 4.20 -5.24 14.05
CA ALA A 79 2.75 -5.17 14.21
C ALA A 79 2.03 -5.94 13.09
N ALA A 80 2.45 -5.77 11.84
CA ALA A 80 1.88 -6.49 10.72
C ALA A 80 2.16 -8.01 10.78
N HIS A 81 3.37 -8.43 11.19
CA HIS A 81 3.67 -9.85 11.45
C HIS A 81 2.79 -10.44 12.56
N ALA A 82 2.51 -9.70 13.64
CA ALA A 82 1.61 -10.16 14.69
C ALA A 82 0.19 -10.38 14.15
N ILE A 83 -0.31 -9.49 13.29
CA ILE A 83 -1.61 -9.65 12.63
C ILE A 83 -1.61 -10.86 11.68
N MET A 84 -0.54 -11.03 10.88
CA MET A 84 -0.39 -12.19 10.00
C MET A 84 -0.44 -13.50 10.79
N ASN A 85 0.28 -13.58 11.91
CA ASN A 85 0.28 -14.76 12.78
C ASN A 85 -1.11 -15.03 13.38
N LEU A 86 -1.80 -13.99 13.84
CA LEU A 86 -3.17 -14.11 14.37
C LEU A 86 -4.16 -14.58 13.30
N ALA A 87 -3.94 -14.22 12.04
CA ALA A 87 -4.73 -14.69 10.90
C ALA A 87 -4.31 -16.09 10.41
N GLY A 88 -3.38 -16.77 11.07
CA GLY A 88 -2.90 -18.09 10.67
C GLY A 88 -2.03 -18.10 9.41
N VAL A 89 -1.52 -16.94 8.98
CA VAL A 89 -0.59 -16.86 7.84
C VAL A 89 0.75 -17.45 8.24
N ASN A 90 1.32 -18.30 7.39
CA ASN A 90 2.61 -18.93 7.63
C ASN A 90 3.71 -17.89 7.89
N GLN A 91 4.53 -18.12 8.93
CA GLN A 91 5.58 -17.20 9.39
C GLN A 91 6.68 -16.94 8.35
N SER A 92 6.83 -17.80 7.35
CA SER A 92 7.74 -17.57 6.22
C SER A 92 7.30 -16.39 5.34
N HIS A 93 6.02 -16.00 5.39
CA HIS A 93 5.52 -14.84 4.67
C HIS A 93 5.84 -13.53 5.39
N THR A 94 6.16 -12.51 4.61
CA THR A 94 6.54 -11.19 5.11
C THR A 94 5.63 -10.10 4.56
N ILE A 95 5.88 -8.86 4.96
CA ILE A 95 5.23 -7.67 4.37
C ILE A 95 5.42 -7.63 2.84
N THR A 96 6.57 -8.11 2.35
CA THR A 96 6.84 -8.24 0.92
C THR A 96 5.90 -9.25 0.26
N SER A 97 5.58 -10.35 0.95
CA SER A 97 4.61 -11.33 0.48
C SER A 97 3.21 -10.72 0.34
N ILE A 98 2.75 -9.95 1.34
CA ILE A 98 1.47 -9.20 1.24
C ILE A 98 1.45 -8.32 -0.01
N ARG A 99 2.49 -7.51 -0.19
CA ARG A 99 2.62 -6.63 -1.36
C ARG A 99 2.60 -7.42 -2.67
N SER A 100 3.32 -8.54 -2.73
CA SER A 100 3.35 -9.41 -3.91
C SER A 100 1.96 -9.95 -4.22
N SER A 101 1.26 -10.52 -3.24
CA SER A 101 -0.10 -11.05 -3.41
C SER A 101 -1.09 -9.96 -3.84
N SER A 102 -1.01 -8.75 -3.27
CA SER A 102 -1.86 -7.63 -3.69
C SER A 102 -1.62 -7.23 -5.15
N ILE A 103 -0.36 -7.19 -5.60
CA ILE A 103 -0.04 -6.83 -6.99
C ILE A 103 -0.45 -7.95 -7.95
N SER A 104 -0.14 -9.21 -7.65
CA SER A 104 -0.58 -10.35 -8.46
C SER A 104 -2.10 -10.39 -8.58
N LYS A 105 -2.84 -10.19 -7.48
CA LYS A 105 -4.30 -10.13 -7.53
C LYS A 105 -4.83 -8.98 -8.39
N ALA A 106 -4.17 -7.83 -8.37
CA ALA A 106 -4.53 -6.71 -9.24
C ALA A 106 -4.29 -7.04 -10.72
N ILE A 107 -3.18 -7.72 -11.05
CA ILE A 107 -2.90 -8.22 -12.41
C ILE A 107 -3.97 -9.21 -12.85
N ASP A 108 -4.34 -10.18 -11.99
CA ASP A 108 -5.41 -11.15 -12.28
C ASP A 108 -6.77 -10.47 -12.50
N GLN A 109 -6.97 -9.26 -11.96
CA GLN A 109 -8.15 -8.42 -12.19
C GLN A 109 -8.02 -7.51 -13.42
N GLY A 110 -6.98 -7.69 -14.22
CA GLY A 110 -6.74 -6.96 -15.47
C GLY A 110 -6.03 -5.63 -15.31
N ALA A 111 -5.37 -5.36 -14.18
CA ALA A 111 -4.58 -4.16 -14.01
C ALA A 111 -3.40 -4.14 -14.99
N THR A 112 -3.24 -3.03 -15.72
CA THR A 112 -2.16 -2.90 -16.69
C THR A 112 -0.80 -2.75 -16.01
N PRO A 113 0.31 -3.13 -16.68
CA PRO A 113 1.66 -2.87 -16.16
C PRO A 113 1.88 -1.40 -15.78
N TYR A 114 1.27 -0.45 -16.50
CA TYR A 114 1.32 0.98 -16.17
C TYR A 114 0.59 1.32 -14.86
N GLN A 115 -0.59 0.74 -14.61
CA GLN A 115 -1.30 0.89 -13.33
C GLN A 115 -0.50 0.28 -12.18
N ILE A 116 0.06 -0.93 -12.36
CA ILE A 116 0.90 -1.57 -11.36
C ILE A 116 2.17 -0.76 -11.08
N ASN A 117 2.81 -0.20 -12.11
CA ASN A 117 3.98 0.65 -11.92
C ASN A 117 3.64 1.91 -11.09
N ARG A 118 2.51 2.57 -11.38
CA ARG A 118 2.05 3.72 -10.58
C ARG A 118 1.68 3.35 -9.15
N PHE A 119 1.09 2.18 -8.94
CA PHE A 119 0.71 1.67 -7.62
C PHE A 119 1.94 1.28 -6.78
N SER A 120 2.88 0.55 -7.39
CA SER A 120 4.05 0.00 -6.73
C SER A 120 5.19 1.02 -6.62
N ARG A 121 5.30 1.98 -7.53
CA ARG A 121 6.36 3.01 -7.60
C ARG A 121 7.77 2.41 -7.58
N HIS A 122 7.97 1.29 -8.27
CA HIS A 122 9.31 0.72 -8.44
C HIS A 122 10.17 1.56 -9.38
N LYS A 123 11.49 1.61 -9.14
CA LYS A 123 12.44 2.40 -9.96
C LYS A 123 12.47 1.89 -11.41
N ASP A 124 12.47 0.57 -11.56
CA ASP A 124 12.38 -0.12 -12.86
C ASP A 124 11.07 -0.92 -12.88
N GLY A 125 9.97 -0.18 -13.04
CA GLY A 125 8.61 -0.69 -12.93
C GLY A 125 8.32 -1.91 -13.81
N PRO A 126 8.44 -1.78 -15.15
CA PRO A 126 8.13 -2.87 -16.08
C PRO A 126 8.88 -4.15 -15.77
N ASN A 127 10.21 -4.07 -15.58
CA ASN A 127 11.04 -5.24 -15.31
C ASN A 127 10.71 -5.88 -13.95
N THR A 128 10.46 -5.06 -12.91
CA THR A 128 10.06 -5.58 -11.59
C THR A 128 8.70 -6.28 -11.66
N VAL A 129 7.76 -5.76 -12.45
CA VAL A 129 6.45 -6.38 -12.62
C VAL A 129 6.57 -7.73 -13.30
N GLN A 130 7.28 -7.79 -14.43
CA GLN A 130 7.51 -9.02 -15.18
C GLN A 130 8.27 -10.08 -14.36
N GLN A 131 9.31 -9.69 -13.63
CA GLN A 131 10.15 -10.64 -12.90
C GLN A 131 9.46 -11.22 -11.65
N PHE A 132 8.71 -10.40 -10.91
CA PHE A 132 8.24 -10.77 -9.58
C PHE A 132 6.73 -11.01 -9.48
N TYR A 133 5.91 -10.38 -10.32
CA TYR A 133 4.46 -10.35 -10.13
C TYR A 133 3.67 -10.96 -11.28
N GLU A 134 4.01 -10.64 -12.53
CA GLU A 134 3.36 -11.12 -13.76
C GLU A 134 4.09 -12.37 -14.28
N LYS A 135 3.87 -13.49 -13.59
CA LYS A 135 4.48 -14.79 -13.96
C LYS A 135 3.70 -15.55 -15.03
N ASN A 136 2.48 -15.09 -15.31
CA ASN A 136 1.60 -15.71 -16.29
C ASN A 136 2.20 -15.41 -17.67
N LEU A 137 2.39 -16.42 -18.51
CA LEU A 137 3.15 -16.34 -19.76
C LEU A 137 2.39 -15.59 -20.87
N ASN A 138 1.61 -14.55 -20.56
CA ASN A 138 0.63 -13.89 -21.43
C ASN A 138 -0.63 -14.71 -21.75
N ASP A 139 -1.06 -15.59 -20.85
CA ASP A 139 -2.21 -16.48 -21.10
C ASP A 139 -3.52 -15.70 -21.29
N ASP A 140 -3.79 -14.66 -20.48
CA ASP A 140 -4.95 -13.77 -20.65
C ASP A 140 -4.93 -13.06 -22.01
N LEU A 141 -3.75 -12.61 -22.47
CA LEU A 141 -3.60 -12.02 -23.80
C LEU A 141 -3.89 -13.04 -24.90
N ARG A 142 -3.38 -14.27 -24.77
CA ARG A 142 -3.67 -15.35 -25.73
C ARG A 142 -5.15 -15.70 -25.75
N GLU A 143 -5.81 -15.74 -24.60
CA GLU A 143 -7.24 -16.02 -24.51
C GLU A 143 -8.07 -14.90 -25.18
N ARG A 144 -7.69 -13.63 -24.99
CA ARG A 144 -8.35 -12.49 -25.66
C ARG A 144 -8.13 -12.53 -27.17
N LEU A 145 -6.93 -12.87 -27.63
CA LEU A 145 -6.62 -13.03 -29.06
C LEU A 145 -7.34 -14.22 -29.70
N GLY A 146 -7.50 -15.33 -28.98
CA GLY A 146 -8.23 -16.51 -29.45
C GLY A 146 -9.75 -16.34 -29.52
N LYS A 147 -10.28 -15.22 -29.01
CA LYS A 147 -11.69 -14.83 -29.11
C LYS A 147 -11.95 -13.81 -30.24
N LEU A 148 -10.91 -13.37 -30.95
CA LEU A 148 -11.02 -12.59 -32.19
C LEU A 148 -11.25 -13.53 -33.37
#